data_AF-A0A9X1HFA3-F1
#
_entry.id   AF-A0A9X1HFA3-F1
#
_cell.length_a   1.000
_cell.length_b   1.000
_cell.length_c   1.000
_cell.angle_alpha   90.00
_cell.angle_beta   90.00
_cell.angle_gamma   90.00
#
_symmetry.space_group_name_H-M   'P 1'
#
loop_
_entity.id
_entity.type
_entity.pdbx_description
1 polymer ?
#
loop_
_entity_poly.entity_id
_entity_poly.type
_entity_poly.pdbx_seq_one_letter_code
_entity_poly.pdbx_strand_id
1 'polypeptide(L)' 'MHNSTDAELNRIAGLLAKAFDAKTWQITHDPQSETVFISIAGLDRFSEDQIERIAGPLLDDIDLEYEEIVLISREAGNL' A
#
# COMPACT_ATOMS: atom_id res chain seq x y z
N MET A 1 14.87 -13.80 10.83
CA MET A 1 13.85 -14.37 9.92
C MET A 1 13.06 -13.18 9.41
N HIS A 2 13.28 -12.69 8.18
CA HIS A 2 12.62 -11.49 7.63
C HIS A 2 11.75 -11.79 6.39
N ASN A 3 11.73 -13.04 5.90
CA ASN A 3 11.10 -13.37 4.62
C ASN A 3 9.57 -13.45 4.63
N SER A 4 8.94 -13.55 5.81
CA SER A 4 7.48 -13.76 5.88
C SER A 4 6.70 -12.44 5.76
N THR A 5 7.21 -11.35 6.35
CA THR A 5 6.55 -10.04 6.40
C THR A 5 6.56 -9.35 5.04
N ASP A 6 7.69 -9.36 4.33
CA ASP A 6 7.82 -8.72 3.01
C ASP A 6 6.94 -9.39 1.95
N ALA A 7 6.79 -10.71 2.01
CA ALA A 7 5.96 -11.46 1.08
C ALA A 7 4.47 -11.17 1.28
N GLU A 8 4.03 -11.07 2.53
CA GLU A 8 2.65 -10.73 2.86
C GLU A 8 2.36 -9.26 2.52
N LEU A 9 3.28 -8.34 2.87
CA LEU A 9 3.16 -6.93 2.50
C LEU A 9 3.05 -6.74 0.97
N ASN A 10 3.87 -7.46 0.20
CA ASN A 10 3.79 -7.41 -1.26
C ASN A 10 2.48 -7.97 -1.81
N ARG A 11 1.92 -9.00 -1.16
CA ARG A 11 0.60 -9.53 -1.50
C ARG A 11 -0.50 -8.50 -1.27
N ILE A 12 -0.48 -7.79 -0.16
CA ILE A 12 -1.45 -6.74 0.20
C ILE A 12 -1.35 -5.57 -0.76
N ALA A 13 -0.14 -5.09 -1.01
CA ALA A 13 0.08 -4.02 -1.97
C ALA A 13 -0.46 -4.41 -3.37
N GLY A 14 -0.34 -5.68 -3.75
CA GLY A 14 -0.97 -6.22 -4.95
C GLY A 14 -2.51 -6.26 -4.91
N LEU A 15 -3.11 -6.62 -3.77
CA LEU A 15 -4.57 -6.60 -3.59
C LEU A 15 -5.12 -5.17 -3.62
N LEU A 16 -4.47 -4.24 -2.92
CA LEU A 16 -4.78 -2.82 -2.94
C LEU A 16 -4.65 -2.27 -4.37
N ALA A 17 -3.53 -2.54 -5.05
CA ALA A 17 -3.35 -2.10 -6.43
C ALA A 17 -4.47 -2.60 -7.33
N LYS A 18 -4.85 -3.88 -7.22
CA LYS A 18 -5.98 -4.45 -7.96
C LYS A 18 -7.31 -3.77 -7.62
N ALA A 19 -7.55 -3.46 -6.34
CA ALA A 19 -8.77 -2.79 -5.90
C ALA A 19 -8.90 -1.36 -6.46
N PHE A 20 -7.76 -0.69 -6.70
CA PHE A 20 -7.68 0.64 -7.32
C PHE A 20 -7.44 0.60 -8.84
N ASP A 21 -7.60 -0.56 -9.49
CA ASP A 21 -7.37 -0.77 -10.94
C ASP A 21 -5.95 -0.37 -11.42
N ALA A 22 -4.96 -0.50 -10.52
CA ALA A 22 -3.56 -0.26 -10.80
C ALA A 22 -2.84 -1.56 -11.21
N LYS A 23 -1.96 -1.47 -12.21
CA LYS A 23 -1.15 -2.60 -12.70
C LYS A 23 0.20 -2.73 -12.01
N THR A 24 0.62 -1.69 -11.29
CA THR A 24 1.93 -1.60 -10.66
C THR A 24 1.82 -0.91 -9.31
N TRP A 25 2.58 -1.41 -8.34
CA TRP A 25 2.78 -0.80 -7.03
C TRP A 25 4.26 -0.78 -6.68
N GLN A 26 4.61 0.01 -5.67
CA GLN A 26 5.95 0.04 -5.10
C GLN A 26 5.83 0.16 -3.58
N ILE A 27 6.69 -0.57 -2.87
CA ILE A 27 6.78 -0.53 -1.42
C ILE A 27 8.10 0.16 -1.05
N THR A 28 8.04 1.12 -0.13
CA THR A 28 9.20 1.76 0.47
C THR A 28 9.06 1.70 1.98
N HIS A 29 10.13 1.33 2.68
CA HIS A 29 10.16 1.31 4.13
C HIS A 29 10.95 2.52 4.63
N ASP A 30 10.43 3.20 5.65
CA ASP A 30 11.23 4.11 6.45
C ASP A 30 11.73 3.39 7.71
N PRO A 31 13.04 3.06 7.78
CA PRO A 31 13.59 2.31 8.89
C PRO A 31 13.66 3.11 10.20
N GLN A 32 13.40 4.43 10.18
CA GLN A 32 13.42 5.25 11.40
C GLN A 32 12.08 5.32 12.11
N SER A 33 10.98 5.08 11.39
CA SER A 33 9.61 5.32 11.85
C SER A 33 8.72 4.07 11.77
N GLU A 34 9.30 2.90 11.47
CA GLU A 34 8.57 1.63 11.24
C GLU A 34 7.38 1.79 10.28
N THR A 35 7.43 2.81 9.42
CA THR A 35 6.36 3.20 8.51
C THR A 35 6.60 2.59 7.14
N VAL A 36 5.52 2.09 6.54
CA VAL A 36 5.53 1.56 5.19
C VAL A 36 4.75 2.46 4.25
N PHE A 37 5.37 2.80 3.13
CA PHE A 37 4.74 3.55 2.05
C PHE A 37 4.41 2.60 0.91
N ILE A 38 3.13 2.51 0.55
CA ILE A 38 2.66 1.77 -0.61
C ILE A 38 2.25 2.78 -1.68
N SER A 39 3.07 2.88 -2.72
CA SER A 39 2.80 3.75 -3.87
C SER A 39 1.97 3.01 -4.91
N ILE A 40 0.75 3.50 -5.19
CA ILE A 40 -0.18 2.92 -6.15
C ILE A 40 -0.55 3.97 -7.19
N ALA A 41 -0.46 3.61 -8.47
CA ALA A 41 -0.80 4.51 -9.55
C ALA A 41 -2.32 4.76 -9.62
N GLY A 42 -2.73 6.02 -9.75
CA GLY A 42 -4.15 6.37 -9.93
C GLY A 42 -4.97 6.50 -8.65
N LEU A 43 -4.35 6.47 -7.47
CA LEU A 43 -5.02 6.73 -6.19
C LEU A 43 -5.65 8.14 -6.14
N ASP A 44 -5.07 9.10 -6.84
CA ASP A 44 -5.56 10.48 -6.99
C ASP A 44 -6.96 10.57 -7.62
N ARG A 45 -7.45 9.50 -8.25
CA ARG A 45 -8.81 9.40 -8.81
C ARG A 45 -9.88 9.12 -7.76
N PHE A 46 -9.47 8.77 -6.54
CA PHE A 46 -10.35 8.41 -5.44
C PHE A 46 -10.29 9.49 -4.37
N SER A 47 -11.42 9.77 -3.72
CA SER A 47 -11.40 10.59 -2.51
C SER A 47 -10.81 9.82 -1.34
N GLU A 48 -10.36 10.54 -0.31
CA GLU A 48 -9.85 9.94 0.93
C GLU A 48 -10.84 8.94 1.54
N ASP A 49 -12.13 9.32 1.69
CA ASP A 49 -13.19 8.41 2.15
C ASP A 49 -13.32 7.13 1.30
N GLN A 50 -13.10 7.21 -0.02
CA GLN A 50 -13.16 6.06 -0.90
C GLN A 50 -11.93 5.17 -0.71
N ILE A 51 -10.76 5.77 -0.55
CA ILE A 51 -9.51 5.07 -0.29
C ILE A 51 -9.62 4.32 1.04
N GLU A 52 -10.03 4.98 2.13
CA GLU A 52 -10.19 4.35 3.44
C GLU A 52 -11.20 3.19 3.40
N ARG A 53 -12.35 3.39 2.75
CA ARG A 53 -13.39 2.35 2.65
C ARG A 53 -12.94 1.11 1.88
N ILE A 54 -12.01 1.26 0.93
CA ILE A 54 -11.46 0.15 0.14
C ILE A 54 -10.26 -0.49 0.85
N ALA A 55 -9.33 0.34 1.33
CA ALA A 55 -8.07 -0.10 1.91
C ALA A 55 -8.22 -0.60 3.34
N GLY A 56 -9.05 0.05 4.16
CA GLY A 56 -9.24 -0.25 5.58
C GLY A 56 -9.46 -1.75 5.83
N PRO A 57 -10.48 -2.38 5.22
CA PRO A 57 -10.73 -3.82 5.42
C PRO A 57 -9.55 -4.72 5.01
N LEU A 58 -8.77 -4.33 3.99
CA LEU A 58 -7.61 -5.10 3.54
C LEU A 58 -6.41 -4.97 4.47
N LEU A 59 -6.32 -3.86 5.21
CA LEU A 59 -5.27 -3.59 6.18
C LEU A 59 -5.64 -4.14 7.57
N ASP A 60 -6.91 -4.04 7.97
CA ASP A 60 -7.44 -4.53 9.25
C ASP A 60 -7.36 -6.05 9.39
N ASP A 61 -7.44 -6.78 8.27
CA ASP A 61 -7.39 -8.25 8.26
C ASP A 61 -5.98 -8.79 8.56
N ILE A 62 -4.97 -7.94 8.72
CA ILE A 62 -3.57 -8.35 8.70
C ILE A 62 -2.79 -7.80 9.89
N ASP A 63 -2.17 -8.72 10.61
CA ASP A 63 -1.26 -8.43 11.71
C ASP A 63 0.12 -8.10 11.15
N LEU A 64 0.25 -6.89 10.60
CA LEU A 64 1.53 -6.35 10.16
C LEU A 64 2.29 -5.76 11.35
N GLU A 65 3.58 -6.05 11.44
CA GLU A 65 4.48 -5.53 12.48
C GLU A 65 4.83 -4.04 12.29
N TYR A 66 4.05 -3.29 11.50
CA TYR A 66 4.31 -1.88 11.18
C TYR A 66 3.40 -0.97 11.99
N GLU A 67 3.94 0.13 12.52
CA GLU A 67 3.14 1.12 13.26
C GLU A 67 2.18 1.87 12.34
N GLU A 68 2.59 2.13 11.10
CA GLU A 68 1.80 2.93 10.16
C GLU A 68 1.99 2.47 8.70
N ILE A 69 0.90 2.49 7.93
CA ILE A 69 0.90 2.22 6.50
C ILE A 69 0.28 3.42 5.79
N VAL A 70 1.08 4.04 4.92
CA VAL A 70 0.69 5.24 4.18
C VAL A 70 0.55 4.89 2.70
N LEU A 71 -0.63 5.16 2.14
CA LEU A 71 -0.88 5.05 0.72
C LEU A 71 -0.48 6.34 0.01
N ILE A 72 0.40 6.23 -0.98
CA ILE A 72 0.85 7.37 -1.77
C ILE A 72 0.38 7.21 -3.21
N SER A 73 -0.27 8.25 -3.75
CA SER A 73 -0.54 8.28 -5.18
C SER A 73 0.76 8.40 -5.95
N ARG A 74 1.02 7.41 -6.81
CA ARG A 74 2.13 7.48 -7.75
C ARG A 74 1.65 8.21 -8.99
N GLU A 75 2.20 9.40 -9.24
CA GLU A 75 2.03 10.02 -10.55
C GLU A 75 2.57 9.08 -11.63
N ALA A 76 1.87 8.97 -12.75
CA ALA A 76 2.39 8.30 -13.94
C ALA A 76 3.51 9.18 -14.56
N GLY A 77 4.60 9.38 -13.83
CA GLY A 77 5.74 10.20 -14.23
C GLY A 77 6.71 9.41 -15.10
N ASN A 78 6.63 9.64 -16.41
CA ASN A 78 7.63 9.48 -17.48
C ASN A 78 8.85 8.58 -17.19
N LEU A 79 8.82 7.37 -17.76
CA LEU A 79 10.04 6.65 -18.15
C LEU A 79 10.57 7.21 -19.48
#